data_AF-A0A6L4Z4J4-F1
#
_entry.id   AF-A0A6L4Z4J4-F1
#
_cell.length_a   1.000
_cell.length_b   1.000
_cell.length_c   1.000
_cell.angle_alpha   90.00
_cell.angle_beta   90.00
_cell.angle_gamma   90.00
#
_symmetry.space_group_name_H-M   'P 1'
#
loop_
_entity.id
_entity.type
_entity.pdbx_description
1 polymer ?
#
loop_
_entity_poly.entity_id
_entity_poly.type
_entity_poly.pdbx_seq_one_letter_code
_entity_poly.pdbx_strand_id
1 'polypeptide(L)'
;CSDFEQKRKEDSSYYCKHILAALADFEAEQSCVSATKSDTTEQPNGKVGSPSKPNGIAKVPIAFPVKQVSTPSTQTHMLIKRSLSGDGRIDSISVEIDFGLADEDETVIKTQALKALKLQDTIIKEFIGVDQTKEDLPEPPQVVAPAVNVPEETVDAIMTKVGITQSKSFYITFELPEGKTAKLFGNQKYLSNQIAVAGFSFPAEKIVEGIVLNIPCRVTTILNGKFINVDRVFSL
;
A
#
# COMPACT_ATOMS: atom_id res chain seq x y z
N CYS A 1 5.34 26.45 3.51
CA CYS A 1 4.32 27.50 3.77
C CYS A 1 4.96 28.84 3.42
N SER A 2 4.50 29.53 2.38
CA SER A 2 5.13 30.76 1.87
C SER A 2 5.21 31.88 2.93
N ASP A 3 4.20 32.01 3.79
CA ASP A 3 4.16 32.99 4.89
C ASP A 3 5.24 32.72 5.96
N PHE A 4 5.60 31.45 6.19
CA PHE A 4 6.68 31.08 7.10
C PHE A 4 8.06 31.44 6.54
N GLU A 5 8.30 31.20 5.24
CA GLU A 5 9.60 31.46 4.62
C GLU A 5 9.93 32.96 4.52
N GLN A 6 8.90 33.80 4.38
CA GLN A 6 9.07 35.25 4.38
C GLN A 6 9.40 35.78 5.78
N LYS A 7 8.59 35.41 6.79
CA LYS A 7 8.72 35.97 8.14
C LYS A 7 9.87 35.39 8.95
N ARG A 8 10.30 34.15 8.66
CA ARG A 8 11.46 33.54 9.34
C ARG A 8 12.78 34.27 9.05
N LYS A 9 12.87 35.01 7.94
CA LYS A 9 14.04 35.85 7.62
C LYS A 9 14.13 37.08 8.53
N GLU A 10 13.01 37.55 9.04
CA GLU A 10 12.91 38.72 9.92
C GLU A 10 12.90 38.32 11.40
N ASP A 11 12.27 37.20 11.73
CA ASP A 11 12.19 36.65 13.09
C ASP A 11 12.44 35.14 13.08
N SER A 12 13.57 34.73 13.64
CA SER A 12 13.95 33.31 13.74
C SER A 12 13.02 32.48 14.64
N SER A 13 12.22 33.14 15.49
CA SER A 13 11.25 32.52 16.40
C SER A 13 9.82 32.49 15.84
N TYR A 14 9.59 33.02 14.63
CA TYR A 14 8.27 33.04 14.03
C TYR A 14 7.79 31.64 13.63
N TYR A 15 6.59 31.27 14.09
CA TYR A 15 5.87 30.08 13.65
C TYR A 15 4.59 30.50 12.91
N CYS A 16 4.38 29.97 11.70
CA CYS A 16 3.12 30.23 11.00
C CYS A 16 1.99 29.38 11.59
N LYS A 17 0.74 29.78 11.34
CA LYS A 17 -0.46 29.08 11.84
C LYS A 17 -0.47 27.59 11.51
N HIS A 18 0.07 27.19 10.36
CA HIS A 18 0.15 25.79 9.95
C HIS A 18 1.12 24.97 10.81
N ILE A 19 2.26 25.56 11.22
CA ILE A 19 3.22 24.88 12.08
C ILE A 19 2.70 24.79 13.51
N LEU A 20 2.04 25.84 14.00
CA LEU A 20 1.38 25.82 15.30
C LEU A 20 0.28 24.75 15.37
N ALA A 21 -0.52 24.60 14.32
CA ALA A 21 -1.52 23.53 14.24
C ALA A 21 -0.88 22.14 14.25
N ALA A 22 0.17 21.92 13.46
CA ALA A 22 0.88 20.64 13.42
C ALA A 22 1.55 20.27 14.76
N LEU A 23 2.07 21.26 15.50
CA LEU A 23 2.64 21.04 16.84
C LEU A 23 1.56 20.67 17.86
N ALA A 24 0.39 21.33 17.80
CA ALA A 24 -0.73 21.01 18.68
C ALA A 24 -1.27 19.59 18.45
N ASP A 25 -1.35 19.15 17.19
CA ASP A 25 -1.75 17.78 16.86
C ASP A 25 -0.73 16.76 17.39
N PHE A 26 0.57 17.05 17.28
CA PHE A 26 1.64 16.19 17.77
C PHE A 26 1.66 16.07 19.31
N GLU A 27 1.40 17.18 20.03
CA GLU A 27 1.28 17.17 21.49
C GLU A 27 0.05 16.39 21.98
N ALA A 28 -1.07 16.51 21.26
CA ALA A 28 -2.27 15.74 21.53
C ALA A 28 -2.04 14.22 21.38
N GLU A 29 -1.26 13.81 20.38
CA GLU A 29 -0.87 12.41 20.17
C GLU A 29 0.12 11.88 21.21
N GLN A 30 1.03 12.70 21.75
CA GLN A 30 1.91 12.26 22.84
C GLN A 30 1.17 12.06 24.17
N SER A 31 0.11 12.83 24.42
CA SER A 31 -0.66 12.75 25.65
C SER A 31 -1.48 11.46 25.78
N CYS A 32 -1.93 10.87 24.67
CA CYS A 32 -2.76 9.65 24.70
C CYS A 32 -1.97 8.34 24.86
N VAL A 33 -0.65 8.34 24.63
CA VAL A 33 0.20 7.12 24.75
C VAL A 33 0.66 6.86 26.20
N SER A 34 0.54 7.84 27.10
CA SER A 34 1.06 7.74 28.48
C SER A 34 0.06 7.21 29.53
N ALA A 35 -1.17 6.87 29.12
CA ALA A 35 -2.22 6.38 30.02
C ALA A 35 -2.47 4.87 29.87
N THR A 36 -1.46 4.04 30.17
CA THR A 36 -1.72 2.63 30.51
C THR A 36 -0.71 2.17 31.56
N LYS A 37 -1.02 2.47 32.82
CA LYS A 37 -0.31 1.96 33.99
C LYS A 37 -1.26 1.01 34.74
N SER A 38 -0.76 -0.20 34.97
CA SER A 38 -0.82 -0.95 36.23
C SER A 38 -2.17 -1.07 36.95
N ASP A 39 -2.66 -2.29 37.09
CA ASP A 39 -3.49 -2.65 38.23
C ASP A 39 -3.08 -3.99 38.86
N THR A 40 -3.23 -4.02 40.18
CA THR A 40 -2.60 -4.87 41.19
C THR A 40 -3.65 -5.84 41.77
N THR A 41 -3.21 -7.08 42.03
CA THR A 41 -3.63 -8.04 43.08
C THR A 41 -5.11 -8.10 43.53
N GLU A 42 -5.73 -9.28 43.40
CA GLU A 42 -6.52 -9.86 44.50
C GLU A 42 -6.66 -11.39 44.41
N GLN A 43 -6.40 -12.04 45.55
CA GLN A 43 -6.61 -13.45 45.89
C GLN A 43 -8.03 -13.61 46.49
N PRO A 44 -8.69 -14.80 46.53
CA PRO A 44 -8.56 -15.63 47.74
C PRO A 44 -8.76 -17.17 47.58
N ASN A 45 -7.92 -17.89 48.34
CA ASN A 45 -8.11 -19.06 49.24
C ASN A 45 -9.32 -20.05 49.17
N GLY A 46 -9.02 -21.35 49.30
CA GLY A 46 -9.89 -22.43 49.82
C GLY A 46 -9.45 -23.86 49.41
N LYS A 47 -8.74 -24.67 50.22
CA LYS A 47 -9.08 -25.56 51.37
C LYS A 47 -9.31 -27.07 51.03
N VAL A 48 -8.47 -27.91 51.67
CA VAL A 48 -8.63 -29.31 52.20
C VAL A 48 -8.65 -30.55 51.26
N GLY A 49 -7.78 -31.54 51.58
CA GLY A 49 -8.12 -32.98 51.49
C GLY A 49 -7.02 -33.94 50.99
N SER A 50 -6.34 -34.66 51.90
CA SER A 50 -5.57 -35.91 51.69
C SER A 50 -6.50 -37.15 51.82
N PRO A 51 -6.07 -38.43 51.70
CA PRO A 51 -4.96 -39.06 50.95
C PRO A 51 -5.42 -40.32 50.16
N SER A 52 -4.58 -40.93 49.28
CA SER A 52 -4.47 -42.40 49.03
C SER A 52 -3.52 -42.75 47.86
N LYS A 53 -2.63 -43.74 48.10
CA LYS A 53 -1.81 -44.54 47.14
C LYS A 53 -2.60 -45.80 46.71
N PRO A 54 -2.10 -46.74 45.85
CA PRO A 54 -1.06 -46.72 44.81
C PRO A 54 -1.52 -47.39 43.47
N ASN A 55 -0.55 -47.63 42.57
CA ASN A 55 -0.47 -48.63 41.49
C ASN A 55 -0.72 -48.21 40.04
N GLY A 56 0.39 -48.20 39.29
CA GLY A 56 0.53 -49.08 38.13
C GLY A 56 0.22 -48.49 36.76
N ILE A 57 1.28 -48.29 35.97
CA ILE A 57 1.54 -48.88 34.64
C ILE A 57 2.33 -47.88 33.78
N ALA A 58 3.46 -48.41 33.28
CA ALA A 58 4.43 -47.75 32.43
C ALA A 58 3.84 -47.15 31.15
N LYS A 59 4.37 -45.99 30.72
CA LYS A 59 4.44 -45.58 29.30
C LYS A 59 5.47 -44.46 29.10
N VAL A 60 6.60 -44.88 28.53
CA VAL A 60 7.55 -44.21 27.62
C VAL A 60 7.37 -42.69 27.43
N PRO A 61 8.38 -41.84 27.74
CA PRO A 61 8.41 -40.48 27.23
C PRO A 61 8.80 -40.51 25.74
N ILE A 62 7.85 -40.16 24.89
CA ILE A 62 8.11 -39.79 23.49
C ILE A 62 8.97 -38.53 23.53
N ALA A 63 10.22 -38.65 23.08
CA ALA A 63 11.11 -37.54 22.85
C ALA A 63 10.50 -36.66 21.74
N PHE A 64 9.95 -35.51 22.11
CA PHE A 64 9.69 -34.45 21.16
C PHE A 64 11.04 -33.92 20.67
N PRO A 65 11.24 -33.75 19.34
CA PRO A 65 12.46 -33.14 18.84
C PRO A 65 12.55 -31.73 19.42
N VAL A 66 13.57 -31.52 20.25
CA VAL A 66 13.99 -30.19 20.67
C VAL A 66 14.25 -29.41 19.40
N LYS A 67 13.36 -28.46 19.11
CA LYS A 67 13.54 -27.46 18.07
C LYS A 67 14.89 -26.79 18.38
N GLN A 68 15.92 -27.13 17.60
CA GLN A 68 17.22 -26.49 17.70
C GLN A 68 16.98 -24.98 17.56
N VAL A 69 17.05 -24.27 18.68
CA VAL A 69 17.24 -22.83 18.67
C VAL A 69 18.65 -22.66 18.11
N SER A 70 18.71 -22.39 16.81
CA SER A 70 19.92 -21.89 16.18
C SER A 70 20.34 -20.67 16.99
N THR A 71 21.51 -20.75 17.60
CA THR A 71 22.19 -19.59 18.17
C THR A 71 22.16 -18.48 17.11
N PRO A 72 21.62 -17.28 17.39
CA PRO A 72 21.69 -16.19 16.44
C PRO A 72 23.17 -15.90 16.21
N SER A 73 23.67 -16.16 15.00
CA SER A 73 24.95 -15.58 14.59
C SER A 73 24.80 -14.08 14.76
N THR A 74 25.61 -13.48 15.61
CA THR A 74 25.72 -12.03 15.80
C THR A 74 26.35 -11.36 14.58
N GLN A 75 26.01 -11.84 13.38
CA GLN A 75 26.40 -11.19 12.16
C GLN A 75 25.55 -9.93 12.05
N THR A 76 26.21 -8.80 11.97
CA THR A 76 25.51 -7.52 11.78
C THR A 76 25.02 -7.52 10.34
N HIS A 77 23.78 -7.10 10.09
CA HIS A 77 23.21 -7.04 8.75
C HIS A 77 22.77 -5.62 8.41
N MET A 78 22.88 -5.26 7.15
CA MET A 78 22.33 -4.04 6.58
C MET A 78 21.19 -4.40 5.63
N LEU A 79 19.99 -3.91 5.95
CA LEU A 79 18.78 -4.13 5.14
C LEU A 79 18.31 -2.82 4.52
N ILE A 80 18.27 -2.76 3.19
CA ILE A 80 17.81 -1.59 2.44
C ILE A 80 16.48 -1.94 1.77
N LYS A 81 15.40 -1.31 2.23
CA LYS A 81 14.05 -1.48 1.67
C LYS A 81 13.60 -0.22 0.93
N ARG A 82 13.04 -0.40 -0.27
CA ARG A 82 12.32 0.65 -0.99
C ARG A 82 11.02 0.09 -1.56
N SER A 83 9.91 0.76 -1.30
CA SER A 83 8.62 0.52 -1.95
C SER A 83 8.33 1.65 -2.93
N LEU A 84 7.90 1.30 -4.14
CA LEU A 84 7.74 2.26 -5.22
C LEU A 84 6.48 1.96 -6.01
N SER A 85 5.68 3.01 -6.22
CA SER A 85 4.51 3.01 -7.10
C SER A 85 4.83 3.90 -8.30
N GLY A 86 4.79 3.34 -9.51
CA GLY A 86 5.25 4.02 -10.73
C GLY A 86 4.52 5.34 -11.05
N ASP A 87 3.28 5.50 -10.59
CA ASP A 87 2.41 6.63 -10.93
C ASP A 87 1.26 6.84 -9.89
N GLY A 88 1.38 6.22 -8.72
CA GLY A 88 0.31 6.16 -7.72
C GLY A 88 -0.76 5.09 -8.00
N ARG A 89 -0.55 4.19 -8.97
CA ARG A 89 -1.31 2.93 -9.10
C ARG A 89 -0.97 1.94 -7.99
N ILE A 90 -1.82 0.92 -7.91
CA ILE A 90 -1.82 -0.16 -6.91
C ILE A 90 -0.67 -1.16 -7.16
N ASP A 91 -0.07 -1.12 -8.35
CA ASP A 91 1.07 -1.95 -8.73
C ASP A 91 2.37 -1.36 -8.15
N SER A 92 2.57 -1.59 -6.85
CA SER A 92 3.79 -1.21 -6.16
C SER A 92 4.82 -2.34 -6.19
N ILE A 93 6.06 -2.03 -6.55
CA ILE A 93 7.19 -2.94 -6.41
C ILE A 93 7.93 -2.66 -5.10
N SER A 94 8.17 -3.71 -4.32
CA SER A 94 8.99 -3.67 -3.11
C SER A 94 10.32 -4.36 -3.39
N VAL A 95 11.41 -3.61 -3.30
CA VAL A 95 12.77 -4.14 -3.47
C VAL A 95 13.46 -4.17 -2.11
N GLU A 96 13.90 -5.36 -1.71
CA GLU A 96 14.62 -5.60 -0.46
C GLU A 96 16.00 -6.17 -0.78
N ILE A 97 17.05 -5.54 -0.25
CA ILE A 97 18.42 -6.04 -0.39
C ILE A 97 19.05 -6.15 0.99
N ASP A 98 19.48 -7.35 1.35
CA ASP A 98 20.17 -7.69 2.59
C ASP A 98 21.65 -7.94 2.29
N PHE A 99 22.52 -7.35 3.11
CA PHE A 99 23.95 -7.64 3.11
C PHE A 99 24.40 -8.00 4.52
N GLY A 100 25.15 -9.09 4.63
CA GLY A 100 25.91 -9.38 5.84
C GLY A 100 27.06 -8.39 5.97
N LEU A 101 27.09 -7.65 7.06
CA LEU A 101 28.22 -6.86 7.49
C LEU A 101 29.10 -7.78 8.34
N ALA A 102 30.21 -8.26 7.76
CA ALA A 102 31.36 -8.62 8.59
C ALA A 102 31.88 -7.35 9.28
N ASP A 103 32.87 -7.43 10.18
CA ASP A 103 33.50 -6.25 10.81
C ASP A 103 34.23 -5.37 9.77
N GLU A 104 33.46 -4.76 8.87
CA GLU A 104 33.87 -3.99 7.72
C GLU A 104 33.92 -2.52 8.09
N ASP A 105 34.89 -1.80 7.51
CA ASP A 105 35.03 -0.38 7.74
C ASP A 105 33.85 0.41 7.15
N GLU A 106 33.51 1.53 7.79
CA GLU A 106 32.41 2.42 7.40
C GLU A 106 32.43 2.80 5.91
N THR A 107 33.62 2.93 5.32
CA THR A 107 33.80 3.27 3.90
C THR A 107 33.32 2.15 2.97
N VAL A 108 33.52 0.89 3.35
CA VAL A 108 33.09 -0.30 2.61
C VAL A 108 31.57 -0.43 2.70
N ILE A 109 31.02 -0.27 3.91
CA ILE A 109 29.58 -0.30 4.17
C ILE A 109 28.86 0.76 3.32
N LYS A 110 29.36 2.00 3.32
CA LYS A 110 28.81 3.09 2.48
C LYS A 110 28.88 2.77 0.99
N THR A 111 29.99 2.19 0.54
CA THR A 111 30.17 1.81 -0.86
C THR A 111 29.17 0.73 -1.27
N GLN A 112 28.94 -0.26 -0.40
CA GLN A 112 27.98 -1.34 -0.65
C GLN A 112 26.54 -0.84 -0.63
N ALA A 113 26.18 0.02 0.32
CA ALA A 113 24.88 0.68 0.35
C ALA A 113 24.63 1.49 -0.93
N LEU A 114 25.62 2.24 -1.41
CA LEU A 114 25.50 3.03 -2.63
C LEU A 114 25.36 2.15 -3.88
N LYS A 115 26.06 1.02 -3.94
CA LYS A 115 25.85 0.02 -5.00
C LYS A 115 24.43 -0.56 -4.97
N ALA A 116 23.92 -0.89 -3.79
CA ALA A 116 22.57 -1.39 -3.61
C ALA A 116 21.50 -0.39 -4.06
N LEU A 117 21.68 0.89 -3.70
CA LEU A 117 20.77 1.96 -4.12
C LEU A 117 20.80 2.16 -5.65
N LYS A 118 21.99 2.12 -6.27
CA LYS A 118 22.10 2.16 -7.74
C LYS A 118 21.42 0.98 -8.41
N LEU A 119 21.57 -0.22 -7.85
CA LEU A 119 20.90 -1.42 -8.35
C LEU A 119 19.38 -1.28 -8.26
N GLN A 120 18.87 -0.78 -7.12
CA GLN A 120 17.46 -0.45 -6.98
C GLN A 120 17.04 0.55 -8.06
N ASP A 121 17.76 1.66 -8.25
CA ASP A 121 17.46 2.67 -9.28
C ASP A 121 17.43 2.07 -10.71
N THR A 122 18.29 1.11 -11.03
CA THR A 122 18.25 0.39 -12.31
C THR A 122 16.99 -0.47 -12.45
N ILE A 123 16.69 -1.31 -11.45
CA ILE A 123 15.47 -2.15 -11.44
C ILE A 123 14.23 -1.27 -11.62
N ILE A 124 14.22 -0.10 -10.97
CA ILE A 124 13.12 0.86 -11.03
C ILE A 124 12.99 1.45 -12.43
N LYS A 125 14.11 1.85 -13.05
CA LYS A 125 14.10 2.39 -14.42
C LYS A 125 13.65 1.36 -15.43
N GLU A 126 14.03 0.10 -15.26
CA GLU A 126 13.55 -0.99 -16.12
C GLU A 126 12.05 -1.21 -15.89
N PHE A 127 11.61 -1.30 -14.63
CA PHE A 127 10.20 -1.52 -14.31
C PHE A 127 9.28 -0.37 -14.78
N ILE A 128 9.68 0.89 -14.60
CA ILE A 128 8.89 2.06 -15.01
C ILE A 128 9.08 2.35 -16.52
N GLY A 129 10.26 2.08 -17.06
CA GLY A 129 10.62 2.39 -18.44
C GLY A 129 10.02 1.44 -19.48
N VAL A 130 9.59 0.23 -19.07
CA VAL A 130 8.94 -0.74 -19.97
C VAL A 130 7.56 -0.26 -20.45
N ASP A 131 6.93 0.70 -19.77
CA ASP A 131 5.61 1.26 -20.19
C ASP A 131 5.70 2.57 -21.00
N GLN A 132 6.90 3.10 -21.28
CA GLN A 132 7.06 4.41 -21.97
C GLN A 132 7.76 4.36 -23.33
N THR A 133 7.95 3.19 -23.93
CA THR A 133 8.35 3.12 -25.35
C THR A 133 7.14 3.40 -26.22
N LYS A 134 6.87 4.70 -26.40
CA LYS A 134 6.11 5.23 -27.52
C LYS A 134 7.00 5.07 -28.77
N GLU A 135 7.13 3.84 -29.26
CA GLU A 135 7.80 3.56 -30.52
C GLU A 135 6.81 3.77 -31.67
N ASP A 136 7.08 4.83 -32.42
CA ASP A 136 6.46 5.19 -33.68
C ASP A 136 7.35 4.58 -34.78
N LEU A 137 7.01 3.38 -35.32
CA LEU A 137 7.43 2.83 -36.63
C LEU A 137 6.95 1.36 -36.85
N PRO A 138 6.96 0.87 -38.11
CA PRO A 138 5.80 0.32 -38.82
C PRO A 138 5.46 -1.13 -38.44
N GLU A 139 4.17 -1.46 -38.54
CA GLU A 139 3.54 -2.77 -38.34
C GLU A 139 4.42 -3.99 -38.74
N PRO A 140 4.75 -4.89 -37.78
CA PRO A 140 5.17 -6.25 -38.10
C PRO A 140 4.54 -7.31 -37.16
N PRO A 141 4.69 -8.62 -37.44
CA PRO A 141 3.63 -9.61 -37.30
C PRO A 141 3.40 -10.11 -35.88
N GLN A 142 2.15 -10.48 -35.63
CA GLN A 142 1.63 -11.16 -34.45
C GLN A 142 2.63 -12.19 -33.88
N VAL A 143 3.22 -11.87 -32.72
CA VAL A 143 3.87 -12.86 -31.86
C VAL A 143 2.87 -13.27 -30.79
N VAL A 144 2.41 -14.51 -30.94
CA VAL A 144 1.44 -15.19 -30.09
C VAL A 144 2.05 -15.38 -28.68
N ALA A 145 1.69 -14.52 -27.73
CA ALA A 145 1.72 -14.88 -26.32
C ALA A 145 0.61 -15.93 -26.05
N PRO A 146 0.80 -16.89 -25.12
CA PRO A 146 -0.17 -17.95 -24.93
C PRO A 146 -1.50 -17.35 -24.47
N ALA A 147 -2.48 -17.43 -25.36
CA ALA A 147 -3.84 -16.98 -25.14
C ALA A 147 -4.46 -17.76 -23.98
N VAL A 148 -4.45 -17.18 -22.79
CA VAL A 148 -5.57 -17.36 -21.87
C VAL A 148 -6.66 -16.42 -22.38
N ASN A 149 -7.34 -16.92 -23.43
CA ASN A 149 -8.45 -16.29 -24.11
C ASN A 149 -9.67 -16.33 -23.17
N VAL A 150 -9.67 -15.50 -22.14
CA VAL A 150 -10.94 -15.12 -21.50
C VAL A 150 -11.43 -13.92 -22.31
N PRO A 151 -12.58 -14.02 -22.98
CA PRO A 151 -13.20 -12.87 -23.60
C PRO A 151 -13.33 -11.79 -22.52
N GLU A 152 -12.62 -10.67 -22.68
CA GLU A 152 -12.77 -9.52 -21.79
C GLU A 152 -14.14 -8.92 -22.13
N GLU A 153 -15.18 -9.47 -21.53
CA GLU A 153 -16.56 -9.12 -21.83
C GLU A 153 -16.78 -7.67 -21.40
N THR A 154 -16.88 -6.79 -22.39
CA THR A 154 -17.25 -5.39 -22.16
C THR A 154 -18.72 -5.35 -21.80
N VAL A 155 -19.03 -4.76 -20.64
CA VAL A 155 -20.41 -4.63 -20.14
C VAL A 155 -20.82 -3.17 -20.23
N ASP A 156 -22.05 -2.92 -20.71
CA ASP A 156 -22.63 -1.58 -20.69
C ASP A 156 -22.87 -1.14 -19.24
N ALA A 157 -22.47 0.09 -18.89
CA ALA A 157 -22.53 0.61 -17.52
C ALA A 157 -22.88 2.09 -17.48
N ILE A 158 -23.35 2.56 -16.32
CA ILE A 158 -23.57 3.98 -16.06
C ILE A 158 -22.59 4.45 -15.00
N MET A 159 -21.77 5.44 -15.35
CA MET A 159 -20.88 6.12 -14.42
C MET A 159 -21.71 7.05 -13.54
N THR A 160 -21.84 6.73 -12.25
CA THR A 160 -22.84 7.38 -11.38
C THR A 160 -22.25 8.52 -10.57
N LYS A 161 -21.29 8.23 -9.67
CA LYS A 161 -20.79 9.23 -8.71
C LYS A 161 -19.31 9.08 -8.37
N VAL A 162 -18.70 10.20 -7.99
CA VAL A 162 -17.34 10.27 -7.43
C VAL A 162 -17.42 10.22 -5.91
N GLY A 163 -16.61 9.35 -5.29
CA GLY A 163 -16.46 9.25 -3.84
C GLY A 163 -15.01 9.28 -3.39
N ILE A 164 -14.80 9.39 -2.09
CA ILE A 164 -13.49 9.33 -1.45
C ILE A 164 -13.48 8.19 -0.41
N THR A 165 -12.39 7.44 -0.32
CA THR A 165 -12.19 6.40 0.69
C THR A 165 -11.71 7.00 2.01
N GLN A 166 -11.73 6.22 3.10
CA GLN A 166 -11.13 6.62 4.37
C GLN A 166 -9.63 6.97 4.24
N SER A 167 -8.93 6.35 3.28
CA SER A 167 -7.53 6.63 2.95
C SER A 167 -7.31 7.86 2.06
N LYS A 168 -8.35 8.69 1.85
CA LYS A 168 -8.33 9.87 0.97
C LYS A 168 -8.04 9.55 -0.51
N SER A 169 -8.34 8.32 -0.96
CA SER A 169 -8.23 7.93 -2.37
C SER A 169 -9.56 8.17 -3.08
N PHE A 170 -9.53 8.70 -4.31
CA PHE A 170 -10.75 8.91 -5.08
C PHE A 170 -11.20 7.63 -5.77
N TYR A 171 -12.51 7.49 -5.96
CA TYR A 171 -13.08 6.46 -6.80
C TYR A 171 -14.33 6.92 -7.55
N ILE A 172 -14.62 6.26 -8.65
CA ILE A 172 -15.87 6.41 -9.41
C ILE A 172 -16.68 5.12 -9.27
N THR A 173 -17.97 5.25 -8.96
CA THR A 173 -18.91 4.12 -8.94
C THR A 173 -19.58 3.95 -10.29
N PHE A 174 -19.60 2.72 -10.78
CA PHE A 174 -20.30 2.31 -12.00
C PHE A 174 -21.47 1.41 -11.62
N GLU A 175 -22.63 1.69 -12.20
CA GLU A 175 -23.80 0.83 -12.13
C GLU A 175 -23.79 -0.09 -13.34
N LEU A 176 -23.66 -1.38 -13.07
CA LEU A 176 -23.69 -2.44 -14.07
C LEU A 176 -25.14 -2.93 -14.25
N PRO A 177 -25.43 -3.69 -15.31
CA PRO A 177 -26.68 -4.40 -15.44
C PRO A 177 -26.91 -5.32 -14.24
N GLU A 178 -28.18 -5.63 -13.93
CA GLU A 178 -28.57 -6.44 -12.77
C GLU A 178 -28.38 -5.75 -11.40
N GLY A 179 -28.13 -4.44 -11.38
CA GLY A 179 -28.00 -3.66 -10.14
C GLY A 179 -26.68 -3.92 -9.39
N LYS A 180 -25.69 -4.52 -10.06
CA LYS A 180 -24.34 -4.68 -9.52
C LYS A 180 -23.61 -3.33 -9.58
N THR A 181 -22.68 -3.12 -8.64
CA THR A 181 -21.85 -1.92 -8.65
C THR A 181 -20.38 -2.30 -8.75
N ALA A 182 -19.67 -1.57 -9.60
CA ALA A 182 -18.22 -1.67 -9.72
C ALA A 182 -17.57 -0.33 -9.34
N LYS A 183 -16.30 -0.38 -8.96
CA LYS A 183 -15.54 0.81 -8.59
C LYS A 183 -14.24 0.91 -9.38
N LEU A 184 -13.92 2.13 -9.79
CA LEU A 184 -12.63 2.49 -10.36
C LEU A 184 -11.90 3.40 -9.38
N PHE A 185 -10.74 2.98 -8.89
CA PHE A 185 -9.93 3.77 -7.96
C PHE A 185 -8.80 4.48 -8.71
N GLY A 186 -8.43 5.67 -8.24
CA GLY A 186 -7.29 6.38 -8.79
C GLY A 186 -7.14 7.79 -8.25
N ASN A 187 -6.17 8.53 -8.81
CA ASN A 187 -6.00 9.95 -8.54
C ASN A 187 -6.94 10.80 -9.43
N GLN A 188 -7.10 12.09 -9.11
CA GLN A 188 -7.99 12.98 -9.87
C GLN A 188 -7.67 13.01 -11.37
N LYS A 189 -6.39 13.10 -11.75
CA LYS A 189 -5.96 13.14 -13.17
C LYS A 189 -6.32 11.85 -13.92
N TYR A 190 -6.14 10.71 -13.27
CA TYR A 190 -6.50 9.41 -13.83
C TYR A 190 -8.01 9.33 -14.05
N LEU A 191 -8.79 9.69 -13.03
CA LEU A 191 -10.25 9.67 -13.11
C LEU A 191 -10.78 10.65 -14.17
N SER A 192 -10.21 11.85 -14.30
CA SER A 192 -10.60 12.79 -15.37
C SER A 192 -10.33 12.22 -16.77
N ASN A 193 -9.21 11.51 -16.94
CA ASN A 193 -8.90 10.88 -18.23
C ASN A 193 -9.89 9.76 -18.55
N GLN A 194 -10.31 8.98 -17.56
CA GLN A 194 -11.30 7.92 -17.76
C GLN A 194 -12.70 8.47 -18.09
N ILE A 195 -13.08 9.60 -17.51
CA ILE A 195 -14.31 10.33 -17.88
C ILE A 195 -14.19 10.85 -19.33
N ALA A 196 -13.01 11.34 -19.72
CA ALA A 196 -12.75 11.78 -21.10
C ALA A 196 -12.83 10.64 -22.11
N VAL A 197 -12.35 9.44 -21.76
CA VAL A 197 -12.47 8.23 -22.60
C VAL A 197 -13.93 7.83 -22.79
N ALA A 198 -14.79 8.05 -21.80
CA ALA A 198 -16.24 7.87 -21.96
C ALA A 198 -16.90 8.94 -22.86
N GLY A 199 -16.13 9.88 -23.42
CA GLY A 199 -16.61 10.93 -24.32
C GLY A 199 -16.92 12.27 -23.63
N PHE A 200 -16.60 12.43 -22.34
CA PHE A 200 -16.92 13.64 -21.58
C PHE A 200 -15.67 14.35 -21.07
N SER A 201 -15.42 15.58 -21.55
CA SER A 201 -14.32 16.38 -21.03
C SER A 201 -14.63 16.86 -19.60
N PHE A 202 -13.83 16.40 -18.64
CA PHE A 202 -13.98 16.78 -17.24
C PHE A 202 -12.62 17.16 -16.63
N PRO A 203 -12.42 18.41 -16.17
CA PRO A 203 -11.13 18.83 -15.62
C PRO A 203 -10.87 18.18 -14.25
N ALA A 204 -9.62 17.80 -13.99
CA ALA A 204 -9.21 17.09 -12.78
C ALA A 204 -9.50 17.88 -11.50
N GLU A 205 -9.40 19.22 -11.55
CA GLU A 205 -9.63 20.11 -10.41
C GLU A 205 -11.09 20.12 -9.95
N LYS A 206 -12.01 19.75 -10.85
CA LYS A 206 -13.43 19.63 -10.53
C LYS A 206 -13.77 18.28 -9.92
N ILE A 207 -12.86 17.32 -9.83
CA ILE A 207 -13.15 16.01 -9.24
C ILE A 207 -13.14 16.14 -7.72
N VAL A 208 -14.33 16.33 -7.15
CA VAL A 208 -14.58 16.37 -5.71
C VAL A 208 -15.61 15.30 -5.31
N GLU A 209 -15.64 14.96 -4.02
CA GLU A 209 -16.62 14.02 -3.47
C GLU A 209 -18.06 14.49 -3.70
N GLY A 210 -18.95 13.56 -4.04
CA GLY A 210 -20.37 13.83 -4.16
C GLY A 210 -20.83 14.27 -5.54
N ILE A 211 -19.93 14.39 -6.52
CA ILE A 211 -20.30 14.68 -7.90
C ILE A 211 -21.07 13.51 -8.49
N VAL A 212 -22.16 13.84 -9.20
CA VAL A 212 -22.97 12.91 -9.98
C VAL A 212 -22.63 13.11 -11.45
N LEU A 213 -22.24 12.04 -12.14
CA LEU A 213 -21.81 12.05 -13.54
C LEU A 213 -22.93 11.58 -14.48
N ASN A 214 -23.67 10.53 -14.12
CA ASN A 214 -24.72 9.91 -14.95
C ASN A 214 -24.33 9.76 -16.44
N ILE A 215 -23.10 9.30 -16.67
CA ILE A 215 -22.52 9.14 -18.01
C ILE A 215 -22.67 7.68 -18.42
N PRO A 216 -23.38 7.35 -19.51
CA PRO A 216 -23.44 5.99 -20.01
C PRO A 216 -22.10 5.65 -20.70
N CYS A 217 -21.58 4.45 -20.46
CA CYS A 217 -20.26 4.01 -20.97
C CYS A 217 -20.21 2.48 -21.07
N ARG A 218 -19.08 1.95 -21.56
CA ARG A 218 -18.76 0.51 -21.51
C ARG A 218 -17.56 0.28 -20.62
N VAL A 219 -17.53 -0.83 -19.90
CA VAL A 219 -16.41 -1.15 -19.00
C VAL A 219 -16.01 -2.61 -19.09
N THR A 220 -14.72 -2.89 -18.90
CA THR A 220 -14.26 -4.23 -18.56
C THR A 220 -14.09 -4.33 -17.05
N THR A 221 -14.55 -5.43 -16.48
CA THR A 221 -14.53 -5.64 -15.03
C THR A 221 -13.64 -6.81 -14.65
N ILE A 222 -12.86 -6.63 -13.59
CA ILE A 222 -12.05 -7.68 -12.99
C ILE A 222 -12.54 -7.90 -11.56
N LEU A 223 -12.77 -9.16 -11.21
CA LEU A 223 -13.09 -9.58 -9.85
C LEU A 223 -11.83 -9.53 -9.00
N ASN A 224 -11.77 -8.60 -8.03
CA ASN A 224 -10.66 -8.50 -7.08
C ASN A 224 -11.17 -8.78 -5.67
N GLY A 225 -11.18 -10.07 -5.32
CA GLY A 225 -11.72 -10.56 -4.06
C GLY A 225 -13.24 -10.39 -3.98
N LYS A 226 -13.72 -9.59 -3.01
CA LYS A 226 -15.15 -9.36 -2.77
C LYS A 226 -15.76 -8.26 -3.66
N PHE A 227 -14.92 -7.47 -4.33
CA PHE A 227 -15.35 -6.29 -5.07
C PHE A 227 -15.11 -6.47 -6.57
N ILE A 228 -16.01 -5.89 -7.36
CA ILE A 228 -15.86 -5.80 -8.80
C ILE A 228 -15.13 -4.48 -9.08
N ASN A 229 -13.94 -4.56 -9.63
CA ASN A 229 -13.17 -3.40 -10.06
C ASN A 229 -13.34 -3.21 -11.55
N VAL A 230 -13.35 -1.95 -11.97
CA VAL A 230 -13.26 -1.61 -13.39
C VAL A 230 -11.79 -1.61 -13.79
N ASP A 231 -11.45 -2.31 -14.86
CA ASP A 231 -10.11 -2.29 -15.46
C ASP A 231 -10.01 -1.15 -16.48
N ARG A 232 -10.93 -1.14 -17.46
CA ARG A 232 -10.95 -0.14 -18.54
C ARG A 232 -12.34 0.42 -18.76
N VAL A 233 -12.38 1.70 -19.18
CA VAL A 233 -13.58 2.41 -19.60
C VAL A 233 -13.50 2.65 -21.11
N PHE A 234 -14.64 2.58 -21.77
CA PHE A 234 -14.81 2.81 -23.21
C PHE A 234 -16.00 3.74 -23.43
N SER A 235 -15.97 4.52 -24.52
CA SER A 235 -17.13 5.26 -24.99
C SER A 235 -18.21 4.31 -25.51
N LEU A 236 -19.47 4.76 -25.42
CA LEU A 236 -20.59 4.11 -26.09
C LEU A 236 -20.61 4.39 -27.60
#